data_AF-A0A0D2PNZ0-F1
#
_entry.id   AF-A0A0D2PNZ0-F1
#
_cell.length_a   1.000
_cell.length_b   1.000
_cell.length_c   1.000
_cell.angle_alpha   90.00
_cell.angle_beta   90.00
_cell.angle_gamma   90.00
#
_symmetry.space_group_name_H-M   'P 1'
#
loop_
_entity.id
_entity.type
_entity.pdbx_description
1 polymer ?
#
loop_
_entity_poly.entity_id
_entity_poly.type
_entity_poly.pdbx_seq_one_letter_code
_entity_poly.pdbx_strand_id
1 'polypeptide(L)'
;MSNDPKPAESTPPEQSSSQPGPSNNSVGSQVNGQVSTTQKQASTSASASLLPAQTPTEAPNREQLLDRARSFLVSPQVQNQDLPAKRAFLREKGLSEAEIEKLLHTLPLNPPSIPPRTYPQPPPSNLPVLLLGIVRLFTWLAGGSAALLLLYRVFLLPRITQTWLAKNSLKSHQLALLRQLTTSLSSLKEAQSESFSILPHSDPFKESKQFSRCKSVADILKVTSNGDEEQDFAKLPMISLLRCAIKDTKNKPTTEELFRFLEEQIPWLLTEEGLNFEQQLWETLTTCPLFEKSTASSPSVTPSEAPSLLNQWEYLPPAPVASPPLSKALDELASELPQDGKSRKSLFQHTLKTMSDFTGYLSTQVYMPYRASAIGTGVFQANGQTSLEEELRKEIRALKGLVLNRRSFMQVVPRPGVTSPVRTTT
;
A
#
# COMPACT_ATOMS: atom_id res chain seq x y z
N MET A 1 38.79 -24.29 -35.32
CA MET A 1 37.39 -24.42 -35.74
C MET A 1 36.60 -23.40 -34.93
N SER A 2 36.52 -22.17 -35.45
CA SER A 2 35.93 -21.01 -34.79
C SER A 2 34.46 -20.90 -35.16
N ASN A 3 33.59 -20.80 -34.15
CA ASN A 3 32.19 -20.45 -34.30
C ASN A 3 31.97 -19.10 -33.60
N ASP A 4 32.04 -18.02 -34.37
CA ASP A 4 31.59 -16.70 -33.95
C ASP A 4 30.07 -16.57 -34.22
N PRO A 5 29.24 -16.17 -33.24
CA PRO A 5 27.84 -15.87 -33.47
C PRO A 5 27.66 -14.42 -33.94
N LYS A 6 27.00 -14.31 -35.09
CA LYS A 6 26.54 -13.09 -35.77
C LYS A 6 25.50 -12.33 -34.91
N PRO A 7 25.67 -11.03 -34.62
CA PRO A 7 24.65 -10.26 -33.92
C PRO A 7 23.53 -9.83 -34.88
N ALA A 8 22.29 -9.99 -34.43
CA ALA A 8 21.08 -9.58 -35.14
C ALA A 8 20.79 -8.09 -34.90
N GLU A 9 20.62 -7.38 -36.00
CA GLU A 9 20.23 -5.99 -36.10
C GLU A 9 18.72 -5.85 -35.76
N SER A 10 18.41 -5.14 -34.67
CA SER A 10 17.04 -4.88 -34.24
C SER A 10 16.73 -3.37 -34.32
N THR A 11 16.00 -2.99 -35.36
CA THR A 11 15.43 -1.67 -35.60
C THR A 11 14.34 -1.34 -34.54
N PRO A 12 14.32 -0.14 -33.94
CA PRO A 12 13.25 0.26 -33.01
C PRO A 12 12.03 0.85 -33.75
N PRO A 13 10.80 0.63 -33.26
CA PRO A 13 9.62 1.28 -33.82
C PRO A 13 9.42 2.68 -33.23
N GLU A 14 9.21 3.61 -34.15
CA GLU A 14 8.73 4.98 -33.96
C GLU A 14 7.34 4.95 -33.29
N GLN A 15 7.23 5.50 -32.06
CA GLN A 15 5.93 5.70 -31.40
C GLN A 15 5.60 7.18 -31.25
N SER A 16 4.59 7.55 -32.04
CA SER A 16 3.95 8.85 -32.12
C SER A 16 3.35 9.29 -30.78
N SER A 17 3.71 10.50 -30.38
CA SER A 17 3.12 11.25 -29.26
C SER A 17 1.68 11.66 -29.59
N SER A 18 0.75 11.44 -28.67
CA SER A 18 -0.57 12.07 -28.68
C SER A 18 -1.03 12.33 -27.25
N GLN A 19 -0.98 13.61 -26.88
CA GLN A 19 -1.40 14.19 -25.61
C GLN A 19 -2.87 14.60 -25.70
N PRO A 20 -3.69 14.45 -24.64
CA PRO A 20 -4.87 15.30 -24.46
C PRO A 20 -4.78 16.12 -23.17
N GLY A 21 -5.01 17.43 -23.31
CA GLY A 21 -5.07 18.39 -22.21
C GLY A 21 -6.40 18.38 -21.45
N PRO A 22 -6.46 18.91 -20.22
CA PRO A 22 -7.69 18.98 -19.44
C PRO A 22 -8.45 20.31 -19.64
N SER A 23 -9.77 20.19 -19.85
CA SER A 23 -10.72 21.30 -19.89
C SER A 23 -11.36 21.55 -18.53
N ASN A 24 -11.35 22.81 -18.11
CA ASN A 24 -12.16 23.37 -17.02
C ASN A 24 -13.66 23.20 -17.29
N ASN A 25 -14.47 23.01 -16.23
CA ASN A 25 -15.74 23.74 -16.13
C ASN A 25 -16.33 23.80 -14.71
N SER A 26 -16.97 24.95 -14.51
CA SER A 26 -17.61 25.54 -13.33
C SER A 26 -19.13 25.26 -13.31
N VAL A 27 -19.80 25.77 -12.25
CA VAL A 27 -21.26 25.92 -12.03
C VAL A 27 -21.93 24.67 -11.40
N GLY A 28 -22.78 24.71 -10.36
CA GLY A 28 -23.48 25.77 -9.61
C GLY A 28 -24.88 25.28 -9.23
N SER A 29 -25.45 25.83 -8.14
CA SER A 29 -26.88 25.88 -7.73
C SER A 29 -27.44 24.92 -6.66
N GLN A 30 -27.86 25.58 -5.58
CA GLN A 30 -28.85 25.21 -4.54
C GLN A 30 -30.28 25.17 -5.10
N VAL A 31 -31.19 24.38 -4.51
CA VAL A 31 -32.62 24.73 -4.33
C VAL A 31 -33.19 24.06 -3.07
N ASN A 32 -33.95 24.84 -2.31
CA ASN A 32 -34.67 24.58 -1.07
C ASN A 32 -36.17 24.31 -1.37
N GLY A 33 -36.91 23.55 -0.55
CA GLY A 33 -38.35 23.35 -0.77
C GLY A 33 -39.10 22.68 0.39
N GLN A 34 -39.94 23.47 1.06
CA GLN A 34 -40.86 23.20 2.18
C GLN A 34 -42.31 23.10 1.64
N VAL A 35 -43.28 22.52 2.38
CA VAL A 35 -44.70 22.97 2.54
C VAL A 35 -45.66 21.89 3.13
N SER A 36 -46.20 22.24 4.30
CA SER A 36 -47.59 22.26 4.83
C SER A 36 -48.60 21.08 4.94
N THR A 37 -49.26 21.11 6.11
CA THR A 37 -50.40 20.36 6.69
C THR A 37 -51.76 21.04 6.43
N THR A 38 -52.89 20.33 6.53
CA THR A 38 -54.25 20.93 6.67
C THR A 38 -55.22 20.01 7.44
N GLN A 39 -56.06 20.60 8.29
CA GLN A 39 -57.08 20.02 9.19
C GLN A 39 -58.45 20.68 8.88
N LYS A 40 -59.59 19.99 9.04
CA LYS A 40 -60.95 20.59 8.88
C LYS A 40 -62.01 19.93 9.79
N GLN A 41 -62.97 20.75 10.21
CA GLN A 41 -63.93 20.64 11.33
C GLN A 41 -65.36 21.06 10.87
N ALA A 42 -66.45 20.64 11.55
CA ALA A 42 -67.84 21.22 11.68
C ALA A 42 -68.91 20.12 11.92
N SER A 43 -69.73 20.03 13.01
CA SER A 43 -70.98 20.74 13.49
C SER A 43 -72.27 20.43 12.66
N THR A 44 -73.55 20.30 13.11
CA THR A 44 -74.41 21.11 14.04
C THR A 44 -75.87 20.53 14.19
N SER A 45 -76.53 20.69 15.37
CA SER A 45 -77.95 20.98 15.83
C SER A 45 -79.23 20.79 14.94
N ALA A 46 -80.54 20.82 15.35
CA ALA A 46 -81.41 20.70 16.55
C ALA A 46 -82.93 20.94 16.14
N SER A 47 -83.90 20.78 17.08
CA SER A 47 -85.20 21.50 17.26
C SER A 47 -86.59 20.81 17.07
N ALA A 48 -87.56 21.29 17.88
CA ALA A 48 -88.89 20.77 18.27
C ALA A 48 -90.05 21.79 18.07
N SER A 49 -91.34 21.40 18.23
CA SER A 49 -92.55 22.21 18.64
C SER A 49 -93.89 21.42 18.40
N LEU A 50 -95.10 21.96 18.64
CA LEU A 50 -95.99 22.06 19.83
C LEU A 50 -97.49 22.15 19.33
N LEU A 51 -98.48 21.98 20.24
CA LEU A 51 -99.98 21.83 20.13
C LEU A 51 -100.83 23.01 19.55
N PRO A 52 -102.17 22.85 19.31
CA PRO A 52 -103.24 23.27 20.26
C PRO A 52 -104.61 22.51 20.23
N ALA A 53 -105.57 22.94 21.07
CA ALA A 53 -106.81 22.28 21.59
C ALA A 53 -108.18 22.72 20.99
N GLN A 54 -109.28 21.98 21.25
CA GLN A 54 -110.70 22.46 21.40
C GLN A 54 -111.73 21.31 21.71
N THR A 55 -112.84 21.64 22.41
CA THR A 55 -114.03 20.84 22.86
C THR A 55 -115.34 21.63 22.55
N PRO A 56 -116.59 21.21 22.87
CA PRO A 56 -117.32 19.91 22.84
C PRO A 56 -118.72 20.01 22.12
N THR A 57 -119.63 19.03 22.31
CA THR A 57 -121.08 18.89 21.94
C THR A 57 -121.32 17.79 20.87
N GLU A 58 -121.54 16.50 21.15
CA GLU A 58 -122.58 15.75 21.91
C GLU A 58 -123.57 15.02 20.95
N ALA A 59 -123.59 13.68 21.08
CA ALA A 59 -124.51 12.69 20.50
C ALA A 59 -124.34 12.08 19.07
N PRO A 60 -123.17 12.21 18.39
CA PRO A 60 -122.67 11.13 17.50
C PRO A 60 -121.30 10.55 17.94
N ASN A 61 -120.78 10.96 19.09
CA ASN A 61 -119.38 10.76 19.49
C ASN A 61 -119.03 9.37 20.06
N ARG A 62 -119.98 8.45 20.23
CA ARG A 62 -119.70 7.16 20.90
C ARG A 62 -118.82 6.24 20.05
N GLU A 63 -119.07 6.18 18.74
CA GLU A 63 -118.22 5.42 17.81
C GLU A 63 -116.82 6.05 17.69
N GLN A 64 -116.74 7.38 17.67
CA GLN A 64 -115.45 8.09 17.64
C GLN A 64 -114.63 7.86 18.91
N LEU A 65 -115.29 7.73 20.07
CA LEU A 65 -114.63 7.36 21.33
C LEU A 65 -114.10 5.92 21.28
N LEU A 66 -114.86 4.98 20.69
CA LEU A 66 -114.39 3.61 20.48
C LEU A 66 -113.20 3.57 19.51
N ASP A 67 -113.20 4.35 18.44
CA ASP A 67 -112.08 4.42 17.51
C ASP A 67 -110.84 5.09 18.11
N ARG A 68 -111.02 6.14 18.92
CA ARG A 68 -109.92 6.71 19.71
C ARG A 68 -109.39 5.70 20.71
N ALA A 69 -110.25 4.95 21.40
CA ALA A 69 -109.84 3.88 22.31
C ALA A 69 -109.05 2.79 21.57
N ARG A 70 -109.47 2.37 20.37
CA ARG A 70 -108.71 1.43 19.52
C ARG A 70 -107.34 1.99 19.16
N SER A 71 -107.27 3.24 18.71
CA SER A 71 -106.00 3.90 18.38
C SER A 71 -105.06 4.01 19.59
N PHE A 72 -105.61 4.28 20.78
CA PHE A 72 -104.86 4.35 22.02
C PHE A 72 -104.29 2.99 22.42
N LEU A 73 -105.09 1.91 22.31
CA LEU A 73 -104.65 0.56 22.63
C LEU A 73 -103.58 0.02 21.66
N VAL A 74 -103.55 0.52 20.41
CA VAL A 74 -102.50 0.20 19.42
C VAL A 74 -101.22 1.02 19.63
N SER A 75 -101.26 2.12 20.38
CA SER A 75 -100.06 2.95 20.64
C SER A 75 -98.95 2.17 21.37
N PRO A 76 -97.68 2.23 20.91
CA PRO A 76 -96.58 1.45 21.49
C PRO A 76 -96.36 1.69 22.98
N GLN A 77 -96.62 2.91 23.45
CA GLN A 77 -96.46 3.27 24.88
C GLN A 77 -97.54 2.61 25.76
N VAL A 78 -98.74 2.43 25.22
CA VAL A 78 -99.87 1.84 25.93
C VAL A 78 -99.82 0.33 25.84
N GLN A 79 -99.33 -0.25 24.73
CA GLN A 79 -99.21 -1.70 24.56
C GLN A 79 -98.51 -2.36 25.75
N ASN A 80 -97.46 -1.73 26.29
CA ASN A 80 -96.68 -2.24 27.42
C ASN A 80 -97.28 -1.94 28.82
N GLN A 81 -98.38 -1.20 28.94
CA GLN A 81 -99.04 -0.95 30.24
C GLN A 81 -99.92 -2.14 30.67
N ASP A 82 -100.05 -2.31 32.00
CA ASP A 82 -100.85 -3.36 32.62
C ASP A 82 -102.34 -3.27 32.23
N LEU A 83 -102.99 -4.43 32.06
CA LEU A 83 -104.42 -4.53 31.76
C LEU A 83 -105.34 -3.74 32.71
N PRO A 84 -105.17 -3.75 34.05
CA PRO A 84 -105.99 -2.94 34.94
C PRO A 84 -105.83 -1.43 34.71
N ALA A 85 -104.62 -0.95 34.36
CA ALA A 85 -104.38 0.47 34.07
C ALA A 85 -105.07 0.90 32.77
N LYS A 86 -105.04 0.05 31.74
CA LYS A 86 -105.80 0.26 30.50
C LYS A 86 -107.31 0.33 30.75
N ARG A 87 -107.84 -0.58 31.58
CA ARG A 87 -109.26 -0.58 31.96
C ARG A 87 -109.63 0.69 32.72
N ALA A 88 -108.82 1.10 33.70
CA ALA A 88 -109.04 2.32 34.47
C ALA A 88 -109.06 3.57 33.57
N PHE A 89 -108.11 3.69 32.64
CA PHE A 89 -108.05 4.80 31.71
C PHE A 89 -109.26 4.83 30.77
N LEU A 90 -109.65 3.70 30.18
CA LEU A 90 -110.83 3.65 29.31
C LEU A 90 -112.13 3.95 30.06
N ARG A 91 -112.25 3.51 31.32
CA ARG A 91 -113.37 3.85 32.20
C ARG A 91 -113.41 5.35 32.50
N GLU A 92 -112.25 5.95 32.79
CA GLU A 92 -112.11 7.41 32.98
C GLU A 92 -112.48 8.19 31.70
N LYS A 93 -112.24 7.61 30.51
CA LYS A 93 -112.68 8.17 29.22
C LYS A 93 -114.17 7.99 28.93
N GLY A 94 -114.95 7.44 29.86
CA GLY A 94 -116.41 7.33 29.76
C GLY A 94 -116.89 6.13 28.94
N LEU A 95 -116.03 5.14 28.67
CA LEU A 95 -116.47 3.88 28.07
C LEU A 95 -117.10 2.99 29.13
N SER A 96 -118.18 2.30 28.78
CA SER A 96 -118.82 1.34 29.68
C SER A 96 -118.00 0.06 29.81
N GLU A 97 -118.08 -0.61 30.96
CA GLU A 97 -117.31 -1.83 31.25
C GLU A 97 -117.47 -2.91 30.15
N ALA A 98 -118.69 -3.07 29.64
CA ALA A 98 -119.01 -4.03 28.58
C ALA A 98 -118.33 -3.68 27.24
N GLU A 99 -118.20 -2.40 26.91
CA GLU A 99 -117.48 -1.95 25.70
C GLU A 99 -115.97 -2.12 25.85
N ILE A 100 -115.45 -1.89 27.06
CA ILE A 100 -114.02 -2.08 27.37
C ILE A 100 -113.65 -3.55 27.20
N GLU A 101 -114.45 -4.47 27.73
CA GLU A 101 -114.22 -5.91 27.56
C GLU A 101 -114.31 -6.32 26.08
N LYS A 102 -115.31 -5.81 25.35
CA LYS A 102 -115.45 -6.07 23.91
C LYS A 102 -114.22 -5.56 23.14
N LEU A 103 -113.72 -4.36 23.44
CA LEU A 103 -112.53 -3.78 22.83
C LEU A 103 -111.27 -4.59 23.12
N LEU A 104 -111.05 -4.95 24.38
CA LEU A 104 -109.91 -5.76 24.80
C LEU A 104 -109.93 -7.15 24.16
N HIS A 105 -111.11 -7.73 23.95
CA HIS A 105 -111.27 -9.03 23.31
C HIS A 105 -111.12 -8.98 21.78
N THR A 106 -111.42 -7.83 21.14
CA THR A 106 -111.21 -7.62 19.69
C THR A 106 -109.79 -7.26 19.27
N LEU A 107 -108.90 -6.94 20.21
CA LEU A 107 -107.50 -6.70 19.86
C LEU A 107 -106.84 -8.03 19.49
N PRO A 108 -106.22 -8.15 18.30
CA PRO A 108 -105.47 -9.34 17.95
C PRO A 108 -104.37 -9.51 18.99
N LEU A 109 -104.29 -10.69 19.63
CA LEU A 109 -103.17 -11.05 20.48
C LEU A 109 -101.91 -10.90 19.64
N ASN A 110 -101.14 -9.84 19.87
CA ASN A 110 -99.92 -9.57 19.13
C ASN A 110 -98.97 -10.74 19.42
N PRO A 111 -98.58 -11.55 18.42
CA PRO A 111 -97.69 -12.68 18.67
C PRO A 111 -96.36 -12.16 19.23
N PRO A 112 -95.73 -12.85 20.19
CA PRO A 112 -94.47 -12.41 20.77
C PRO A 112 -93.45 -12.18 19.65
N SER A 113 -92.80 -11.02 19.66
CA SER A 113 -91.75 -10.66 18.70
C SER A 113 -90.63 -11.70 18.79
N ILE A 114 -90.59 -12.62 17.83
CA ILE A 114 -89.53 -13.63 17.70
C ILE A 114 -88.25 -12.85 17.36
N PRO A 115 -87.21 -12.87 18.22
CA PRO A 115 -85.99 -12.14 17.94
C PRO A 115 -85.38 -12.66 16.63
N PRO A 116 -84.81 -11.78 15.78
CA PRO A 116 -84.13 -12.21 14.56
C PRO A 116 -83.08 -13.26 14.91
N ARG A 117 -83.04 -14.36 14.15
CA ARG A 117 -82.04 -15.43 14.24
C ARG A 117 -80.62 -14.83 14.28
N THR A 118 -80.06 -14.63 15.46
CA THR A 118 -78.68 -14.21 15.67
C THR A 118 -77.75 -15.41 15.61
N TYR A 119 -77.49 -15.91 14.39
CA TYR A 119 -76.22 -16.59 14.15
C TYR A 119 -75.15 -15.50 13.98
N PRO A 120 -74.03 -15.54 14.72
CA PRO A 120 -72.94 -14.61 14.49
C PRO A 120 -72.45 -14.79 13.05
N GLN A 121 -72.51 -13.71 12.27
CA GLN A 121 -71.96 -13.68 10.93
C GLN A 121 -70.46 -14.04 11.03
N PRO A 122 -69.94 -15.01 10.25
CA PRO A 122 -68.52 -15.34 10.31
C PRO A 122 -67.70 -14.09 9.96
N PRO A 123 -66.59 -13.83 10.67
CA PRO A 123 -65.77 -12.66 10.41
C PRO A 123 -65.25 -12.68 8.97
N PRO A 124 -65.23 -11.53 8.27
CA PRO A 124 -64.70 -11.46 6.91
C PRO A 124 -63.22 -11.91 6.88
N SER A 125 -62.82 -12.60 5.81
CA SER A 125 -61.47 -13.15 5.68
C SER A 125 -60.41 -12.04 5.60
N ASN A 126 -59.36 -12.12 6.42
CA ASN A 126 -58.24 -11.17 6.42
C ASN A 126 -57.18 -11.41 5.30
N LEU A 127 -57.42 -12.36 4.39
CA LEU A 127 -56.50 -12.70 3.30
C LEU A 127 -56.09 -11.52 2.39
N PRO A 128 -56.99 -10.63 1.92
CA PRO A 128 -56.59 -9.51 1.08
C PRO A 128 -55.68 -8.52 1.84
N VAL A 129 -55.91 -8.33 3.14
CA VAL A 129 -55.06 -7.47 3.99
C VAL A 129 -53.66 -8.07 4.13
N LEU A 130 -53.56 -9.39 4.29
CA LEU A 130 -52.29 -10.11 4.37
C LEU A 130 -51.51 -10.02 3.05
N LEU A 131 -52.16 -10.25 1.91
CA LEU A 131 -51.53 -10.12 0.59
C LEU A 131 -51.02 -8.70 0.34
N LEU A 132 -51.78 -7.68 0.70
CA LEU A 132 -51.37 -6.28 0.56
C LEU A 132 -50.13 -5.98 1.44
N GLY A 133 -50.08 -6.57 2.63
CA GLY A 133 -48.91 -6.50 3.51
C GLY A 133 -47.66 -7.13 2.89
N ILE A 134 -47.79 -8.31 2.28
CA ILE A 134 -46.69 -9.00 1.60
C ILE A 134 -46.18 -8.20 0.39
N VAL A 135 -47.09 -7.72 -0.46
CA VAL A 135 -46.73 -6.89 -1.63
C VAL A 135 -46.01 -5.62 -1.20
N ARG A 136 -46.44 -5.00 -0.10
CA ARG A 136 -45.75 -3.84 0.48
C ARG A 136 -44.33 -4.21 0.91
N LEU A 137 -44.15 -5.33 1.61
CA LEU A 137 -42.83 -5.80 2.04
C LEU A 137 -41.89 -6.06 0.85
N PHE A 138 -42.39 -6.69 -0.22
CA PHE A 138 -41.62 -6.87 -1.45
C PHE A 138 -41.27 -5.56 -2.14
N THR A 139 -42.16 -4.57 -2.12
CA THR A 139 -41.89 -3.25 -2.69
C THR A 139 -40.78 -2.53 -1.91
N TRP A 140 -40.79 -2.60 -0.57
CA TRP A 140 -39.71 -2.06 0.25
C TRP A 140 -38.39 -2.80 0.03
N LEU A 141 -38.43 -4.13 -0.10
CA LEU A 141 -37.24 -4.93 -0.34
C LEU A 141 -36.65 -4.68 -1.74
N ALA A 142 -37.49 -4.65 -2.77
CA ALA A 142 -37.09 -4.37 -4.15
C ALA A 142 -36.62 -2.92 -4.33
N GLY A 143 -37.31 -1.96 -3.69
CA GLY A 143 -36.90 -0.56 -3.71
C GLY A 143 -35.57 -0.34 -2.98
N GLY A 144 -35.39 -0.97 -1.82
CA GLY A 144 -34.14 -0.92 -1.05
C GLY A 144 -32.97 -1.54 -1.80
N SER A 145 -33.17 -2.70 -2.45
CA SER A 145 -32.12 -3.35 -3.25
C SER A 145 -31.77 -2.55 -4.50
N ALA A 146 -32.77 -1.99 -5.20
CA ALA A 146 -32.53 -1.10 -6.33
C ALA A 146 -31.77 0.17 -5.93
N ALA A 147 -32.12 0.78 -4.79
CA ALA A 147 -31.41 1.95 -4.26
C ALA A 147 -29.95 1.61 -3.90
N LEU A 148 -29.71 0.43 -3.30
CA LEU A 148 -28.35 -0.03 -2.98
C LEU A 148 -27.52 -0.28 -4.25
N LEU A 149 -28.11 -0.87 -5.28
CA LEU A 149 -27.44 -1.09 -6.57
C LEU A 149 -27.11 0.23 -7.27
N LEU A 150 -28.01 1.22 -7.21
CA LEU A 150 -27.73 2.56 -7.73
C LEU A 150 -26.59 3.22 -6.96
N LEU A 151 -26.57 3.15 -5.62
CA LEU A 151 -25.47 3.66 -4.81
C LEU A 151 -24.13 2.98 -5.14
N TYR A 152 -24.14 1.66 -5.31
CA TYR A 152 -22.96 0.89 -5.71
C TYR A 152 -22.43 1.33 -7.08
N ARG A 153 -23.30 1.43 -8.08
CA ARG A 153 -22.91 1.75 -9.45
C ARG A 153 -22.49 3.21 -9.61
N VAL A 154 -23.21 4.14 -8.98
CA VAL A 154 -22.98 5.58 -9.15
C VAL A 154 -21.85 6.08 -8.27
N PHE A 155 -21.65 5.52 -7.07
CA PHE A 155 -20.69 6.06 -6.12
C PHE A 155 -19.48 5.16 -5.86
N LEU A 156 -19.70 3.86 -5.59
CA LEU A 156 -18.59 2.97 -5.22
C LEU A 156 -17.72 2.63 -6.44
N LEU A 157 -18.34 2.24 -7.56
CA LEU A 157 -17.62 1.82 -8.76
C LEU A 157 -16.68 2.91 -9.32
N PRO A 158 -17.09 4.18 -9.50
CA PRO A 158 -16.17 5.20 -10.00
C PRO A 158 -15.01 5.48 -9.03
N ARG A 159 -15.23 5.44 -7.71
CA ARG A 159 -14.13 5.64 -6.75
C ARG A 159 -13.13 4.49 -6.75
N ILE A 160 -13.61 3.25 -6.84
CA ILE A 160 -12.74 2.07 -6.89
C ILE A 160 -11.93 2.07 -8.19
N THR A 161 -12.56 2.39 -9.32
CA THR A 161 -11.87 2.43 -10.62
C THR A 161 -10.84 3.56 -10.69
N GLN A 162 -11.15 4.77 -10.20
CA GLN A 162 -10.20 5.88 -10.15
C GLN A 162 -8.97 5.55 -9.30
N THR A 163 -9.17 4.98 -8.10
CA THR A 163 -8.06 4.61 -7.22
C THR A 163 -7.21 3.49 -7.82
N TRP A 164 -7.84 2.52 -8.50
CA TRP A 164 -7.13 1.45 -9.20
C TRP A 164 -6.31 1.98 -10.38
N LEU A 165 -6.88 2.85 -11.21
CA LEU A 165 -6.19 3.50 -12.32
C LEU A 165 -4.99 4.32 -11.85
N ALA A 166 -5.16 5.12 -10.79
CA ALA A 166 -4.07 5.92 -10.21
C ALA A 166 -2.94 5.05 -9.63
N LYS A 167 -3.28 3.94 -8.98
CA LYS A 167 -2.27 2.98 -8.50
C LYS A 167 -1.54 2.32 -9.67
N ASN A 168 -2.25 1.96 -10.74
CA ASN A 168 -1.64 1.34 -11.90
C ASN A 168 -0.72 2.30 -12.65
N SER A 169 -1.12 3.57 -12.81
CA SER A 169 -0.27 4.60 -13.45
C SER A 169 1.00 4.89 -12.65
N LEU A 170 0.92 4.87 -11.31
CA LEU A 170 2.10 5.02 -10.46
C LEU A 170 3.06 3.83 -10.62
N LYS A 171 2.53 2.59 -10.62
CA LYS A 171 3.32 1.38 -10.84
C LYS A 171 3.99 1.38 -12.22
N SER A 172 3.26 1.74 -13.28
CA SER A 172 3.83 1.80 -14.63
C SER A 172 4.94 2.85 -14.71
N HIS A 173 4.76 4.02 -14.07
CA HIS A 173 5.79 5.06 -14.03
C HIS A 173 7.04 4.60 -13.26
N GLN A 174 6.87 3.96 -12.10
CA GLN A 174 8.00 3.40 -11.34
C GLN A 174 8.77 2.34 -12.14
N LEU A 175 8.05 1.44 -12.82
CA LEU A 175 8.67 0.45 -13.69
C LEU A 175 9.38 1.08 -14.88
N ALA A 176 8.83 2.15 -15.47
CA ALA A 176 9.48 2.89 -16.55
C ALA A 176 10.80 3.54 -16.07
N LEU A 177 10.80 4.18 -14.90
CA LEU A 177 12.01 4.76 -14.31
C LEU A 177 13.07 3.70 -14.01
N LEU A 178 12.68 2.55 -13.45
CA LEU A 178 13.62 1.46 -13.19
C LEU A 178 14.24 0.94 -14.48
N ARG A 179 13.44 0.77 -15.54
CA ARG A 179 13.97 0.40 -16.86
C ARG A 179 14.94 1.44 -17.39
N GLN A 180 14.62 2.73 -17.28
CA GLN A 180 15.49 3.82 -17.70
C GLN A 180 16.82 3.81 -16.94
N LEU A 181 16.79 3.55 -15.63
CA LEU A 181 18.00 3.40 -14.82
C LEU A 181 18.83 2.20 -15.28
N THR A 182 18.21 1.03 -15.45
CA THR A 182 18.91 -0.16 -15.95
C THR A 182 19.56 0.08 -17.31
N THR A 183 18.86 0.74 -18.25
CA THR A 183 19.43 1.08 -19.56
C THR A 183 20.56 2.09 -19.47
N SER A 184 20.46 3.06 -18.55
CA SER A 184 21.55 4.03 -18.34
C SER A 184 22.79 3.42 -17.69
N LEU A 185 22.60 2.41 -16.82
CA LEU A 185 23.70 1.67 -16.22
C LEU A 185 24.39 0.75 -17.22
N SER A 186 23.63 0.08 -18.10
CA SER A 186 24.23 -0.74 -19.15
C SER A 186 25.04 0.11 -20.12
N SER A 187 24.50 1.25 -20.56
CA SER A 187 25.22 2.16 -21.46
C SER A 187 26.47 2.77 -20.80
N LEU A 188 26.38 3.14 -19.51
CA LEU A 188 27.54 3.65 -18.78
C LEU A 188 28.61 2.58 -18.61
N LYS A 189 28.22 1.33 -18.31
CA LYS A 189 29.15 0.20 -18.20
C LYS A 189 29.86 -0.08 -19.53
N GLU A 190 29.12 -0.02 -20.64
CA GLU A 190 29.67 -0.19 -21.99
C GLU A 190 30.68 0.93 -22.29
N ALA A 191 30.29 2.20 -22.14
CA ALA A 191 31.19 3.34 -22.32
C ALA A 191 32.42 3.32 -21.39
N GLN A 192 32.24 2.83 -20.15
CA GLN A 192 33.33 2.64 -19.20
C GLN A 192 34.28 1.53 -19.64
N SER A 193 33.76 0.42 -20.16
CA SER A 193 34.58 -0.67 -20.69
C SER A 193 35.36 -0.26 -21.94
N GLU A 194 34.75 0.53 -22.82
CA GLU A 194 35.44 1.15 -23.97
C GLU A 194 36.55 2.09 -23.49
N SER A 195 36.26 2.94 -22.51
CA SER A 195 37.25 3.88 -21.94
C SER A 195 38.40 3.14 -21.23
N PHE A 196 38.11 2.03 -20.55
CA PHE A 196 39.12 1.21 -19.88
C PHE A 196 39.94 0.35 -20.83
N SER A 197 39.45 0.03 -22.02
CA SER A 197 40.23 -0.71 -23.03
C SER A 197 41.44 0.08 -23.53
N ILE A 198 41.37 1.43 -23.46
CA ILE A 198 42.47 2.34 -23.82
C ILE A 198 43.52 2.42 -22.71
N LEU A 199 43.11 2.14 -21.46
CA LEU A 199 44.02 2.20 -20.33
C LEU A 199 44.95 0.98 -20.36
N PRO A 200 46.27 1.16 -20.13
CA PRO A 200 47.19 0.05 -20.04
C PRO A 200 46.69 -0.89 -18.95
N HIS A 201 46.41 -2.14 -19.33
CA HIS A 201 45.99 -3.16 -18.38
C HIS A 201 47.06 -3.26 -17.29
N SER A 202 46.62 -3.37 -16.04
CA SER A 202 47.53 -3.66 -14.94
C SER A 202 48.27 -4.95 -15.30
N ASP A 203 49.58 -4.85 -15.38
CA ASP A 203 50.44 -6.00 -15.67
C ASP A 203 50.01 -7.15 -14.75
N PRO A 204 49.50 -8.27 -15.32
CA PRO A 204 49.02 -9.40 -14.52
C PRO A 204 50.15 -9.97 -13.65
N PHE A 205 51.40 -9.68 -13.99
CA PHE A 205 52.58 -10.12 -13.28
C PHE A 205 53.11 -9.12 -12.24
N LYS A 206 52.37 -8.04 -11.96
CA LYS A 206 52.80 -7.04 -10.99
C LYS A 206 52.74 -7.60 -9.56
N GLU A 207 53.92 -7.77 -8.96
CA GLU A 207 54.03 -8.19 -7.57
C GLU A 207 53.38 -7.18 -6.60
N SER A 208 52.67 -7.70 -5.60
CA SER A 208 52.18 -6.90 -4.48
C SER A 208 53.33 -6.29 -3.69
N LYS A 209 53.20 -5.02 -3.29
CA LYS A 209 54.27 -4.24 -2.63
C LYS A 209 54.86 -4.92 -1.39
N GLN A 210 54.07 -5.72 -0.68
CA GLN A 210 54.52 -6.47 0.49
C GLN A 210 55.57 -7.52 0.12
N PHE A 211 55.33 -8.30 -0.94
CA PHE A 211 56.20 -9.38 -1.37
C PHE A 211 57.38 -8.90 -2.22
N SER A 212 57.28 -7.72 -2.85
CA SER A 212 58.40 -7.10 -3.57
C SER A 212 59.65 -6.87 -2.72
N ARG A 213 59.49 -6.80 -1.38
CA ARG A 213 60.60 -6.63 -0.43
C ARG A 213 61.23 -7.95 0.01
N CYS A 214 60.55 -9.08 -0.18
CA CYS A 214 61.05 -10.39 0.21
C CYS A 214 62.21 -10.79 -0.71
N LYS A 215 63.30 -11.26 -0.11
CA LYS A 215 64.50 -11.69 -0.84
C LYS A 215 64.67 -13.21 -0.86
N SER A 216 64.05 -13.91 0.10
CA SER A 216 64.10 -15.36 0.26
C SER A 216 62.70 -15.95 0.37
N VAL A 217 62.58 -17.27 0.14
CA VAL A 217 61.31 -18.00 0.31
C VAL A 217 60.83 -17.94 1.76
N ALA A 218 61.76 -18.04 2.71
CA ALA A 218 61.46 -17.91 4.14
C ALA A 218 60.86 -16.54 4.51
N ASP A 219 61.26 -15.45 3.86
CA ASP A 219 60.69 -14.13 4.10
C ASP A 219 59.23 -14.04 3.62
N ILE A 220 58.90 -14.69 2.51
CA ILE A 220 57.52 -14.75 1.99
C ILE A 220 56.63 -15.53 2.96
N LEU A 221 57.12 -16.67 3.47
CA LEU A 221 56.39 -17.49 4.44
C LEU A 221 56.15 -16.70 5.74
N LYS A 222 57.13 -15.93 6.22
CA LYS A 222 56.97 -15.06 7.40
C LYS A 222 55.93 -13.98 7.20
N VAL A 223 55.90 -13.32 6.03
CA VAL A 223 54.90 -12.28 5.74
C VAL A 223 53.49 -12.89 5.71
N THR A 224 53.36 -14.11 5.18
CA THR A 224 52.10 -14.83 5.09
C THR A 224 51.63 -15.33 6.46
N SER A 225 52.56 -15.79 7.32
CA SER A 225 52.24 -16.30 8.66
C SER A 225 51.90 -15.22 9.69
N ASN A 226 52.11 -13.94 9.38
CA ASN A 226 51.85 -12.85 10.32
C ASN A 226 50.37 -12.46 10.42
N GLY A 227 49.48 -13.07 9.62
CA GLY A 227 48.03 -12.99 9.82
C GLY A 227 47.56 -14.14 10.70
N ASP A 228 46.76 -13.86 11.72
CA ASP A 228 46.14 -14.88 12.60
C ASP A 228 45.14 -15.81 11.88
N GLU A 229 44.94 -15.63 10.57
CA GLU A 229 44.07 -16.49 9.77
C GLU A 229 44.87 -17.72 9.30
N GLU A 230 44.21 -18.88 9.29
CA GLU A 230 44.74 -20.12 8.70
C GLU A 230 45.43 -19.80 7.37
N GLN A 231 46.61 -20.39 7.16
CA GLN A 231 47.53 -20.02 6.08
C GLN A 231 46.85 -20.20 4.71
N ASP A 232 46.20 -19.13 4.22
CA ASP A 232 45.57 -19.09 2.91
C ASP A 232 46.65 -19.00 1.84
N PHE A 233 47.28 -20.14 1.56
CA PHE A 233 48.32 -20.26 0.53
C PHE A 233 47.80 -19.92 -0.86
N ALA A 234 46.48 -19.96 -1.08
CA ALA A 234 45.83 -19.46 -2.29
C ALA A 234 46.09 -17.96 -2.55
N LYS A 235 46.44 -17.18 -1.53
CA LYS A 235 46.77 -15.73 -1.66
C LYS A 235 48.25 -15.48 -1.97
N LEU A 236 49.08 -16.53 -2.03
CA LEU A 236 50.51 -16.40 -2.24
C LEU A 236 50.81 -16.00 -3.71
N PRO A 237 51.47 -14.87 -3.97
CA PRO A 237 51.82 -14.51 -5.33
C PRO A 237 52.92 -15.44 -5.87
N MET A 238 52.54 -16.28 -6.84
CA MET A 238 53.38 -17.28 -7.49
C MET A 238 54.68 -16.69 -8.02
N ILE A 239 54.62 -15.49 -8.61
CA ILE A 239 55.77 -14.81 -9.21
C ILE A 239 56.82 -14.47 -8.16
N SER A 240 56.40 -13.94 -7.01
CA SER A 240 57.32 -13.61 -5.92
C SER A 240 57.95 -14.86 -5.34
N LEU A 241 57.18 -15.95 -5.22
CA LEU A 241 57.69 -17.24 -4.76
C LEU A 241 58.80 -17.76 -5.68
N LEU A 242 58.53 -17.83 -6.98
CA LEU A 242 59.49 -18.26 -8.00
C LEU A 242 60.74 -17.36 -8.02
N ARG A 243 60.56 -16.03 -7.96
CA ARG A 243 61.67 -15.08 -7.88
C ARG A 243 62.58 -15.35 -6.68
N CYS A 244 62.00 -15.57 -5.51
CA CYS A 244 62.77 -15.86 -4.30
C CYS A 244 63.44 -17.24 -4.38
N ALA A 245 62.76 -18.26 -4.90
CA ALA A 245 63.30 -19.60 -5.04
C ALA A 245 64.49 -19.66 -6.02
N ILE A 246 64.39 -18.99 -7.18
CA ILE A 246 65.49 -18.88 -8.15
C ILE A 246 66.68 -18.11 -7.53
N LYS A 247 66.41 -17.13 -6.66
CA LYS A 247 67.47 -16.35 -6.01
C LYS A 247 68.17 -17.12 -4.89
N ASP A 248 67.44 -17.93 -4.13
CA ASP A 248 67.99 -18.75 -3.06
C ASP A 248 68.79 -19.95 -3.61
N THR A 249 68.44 -20.42 -4.81
CA THR A 249 69.19 -21.43 -5.56
C THR A 249 70.38 -20.80 -6.29
N LYS A 250 71.58 -20.94 -5.71
CA LYS A 250 72.79 -20.20 -6.13
C LYS A 250 73.25 -20.41 -7.58
N ASN A 251 72.81 -21.47 -8.25
CA ASN A 251 73.30 -21.89 -9.57
C ASN A 251 72.13 -22.16 -10.52
N LYS A 252 71.66 -21.14 -11.26
CA LYS A 252 70.65 -21.20 -12.34
C LYS A 252 69.90 -22.55 -12.37
N PRO A 253 68.92 -22.75 -11.47
CA PRO A 253 68.40 -24.08 -11.18
C PRO A 253 67.73 -24.66 -12.41
N THR A 254 67.84 -25.97 -12.56
CA THR A 254 66.96 -26.70 -13.46
C THR A 254 65.54 -26.73 -12.89
N THR A 255 64.55 -26.96 -13.76
CA THR A 255 63.14 -27.03 -13.33
C THR A 255 62.96 -28.02 -12.17
N GLU A 256 63.55 -29.21 -12.26
CA GLU A 256 63.46 -30.24 -11.23
C GLU A 256 64.11 -29.81 -9.91
N GLU A 257 65.29 -29.18 -9.95
CA GLU A 257 65.95 -28.66 -8.76
C GLU A 257 65.15 -27.53 -8.09
N LEU A 258 64.51 -26.67 -8.88
CA LEU A 258 63.69 -25.56 -8.38
C LEU A 258 62.46 -26.08 -7.64
N PHE A 259 61.72 -27.04 -8.21
CA PHE A 259 60.54 -27.62 -7.56
C PHE A 259 60.93 -28.46 -6.35
N ARG A 260 62.02 -29.22 -6.42
CA ARG A 260 62.53 -29.98 -5.26
C ARG A 260 62.93 -29.08 -4.09
N PHE A 261 63.51 -27.91 -4.39
CA PHE A 261 63.79 -26.89 -3.37
C PHE A 261 62.52 -26.29 -2.78
N LEU A 262 61.49 -26.03 -3.60
CA LEU A 262 60.19 -25.54 -3.12
C LEU A 262 59.46 -26.56 -2.25
N GLU A 263 59.46 -27.85 -2.62
CA GLU A 263 58.90 -28.96 -1.84
C GLU A 263 59.59 -29.09 -0.48
N GLU A 264 60.92 -28.90 -0.42
CA GLU A 264 61.68 -28.95 0.83
C GLU A 264 61.32 -27.79 1.77
N GLN A 265 61.13 -26.59 1.22
CA GLN A 265 60.76 -25.40 2.01
C GLN A 265 59.27 -25.35 2.38
N ILE A 266 58.42 -25.99 1.59
CA ILE A 266 56.97 -25.86 1.69
C ILE A 266 56.32 -27.25 1.61
N PRO A 267 56.19 -27.96 2.75
CA PRO A 267 55.74 -29.35 2.78
C PRO A 267 54.34 -29.60 2.21
N TRP A 268 53.47 -28.59 2.19
CA TRP A 268 52.10 -28.75 1.68
C TRP A 268 52.02 -28.82 0.16
N LEU A 269 53.09 -28.50 -0.60
CA LEU A 269 53.10 -28.72 -2.05
C LEU A 269 52.89 -30.20 -2.42
N LEU A 270 53.20 -31.12 -1.50
CA LEU A 270 52.99 -32.56 -1.67
C LEU A 270 51.51 -32.99 -1.51
N THR A 271 50.63 -32.08 -1.10
CA THR A 271 49.18 -32.35 -1.00
C THR A 271 48.51 -32.24 -2.37
N GLU A 272 47.29 -32.76 -2.50
CA GLU A 272 46.52 -32.69 -3.76
C GLU A 272 46.25 -31.24 -4.20
N GLU A 273 46.01 -30.33 -3.25
CA GLU A 273 45.89 -28.89 -3.52
C GLU A 273 47.24 -28.28 -3.93
N GLY A 274 48.33 -28.78 -3.33
CA GLY A 274 49.70 -28.44 -3.67
C GLY A 274 50.05 -28.75 -5.13
N LEU A 275 49.59 -29.88 -5.67
CA LEU A 275 49.82 -30.24 -7.07
C LEU A 275 49.14 -29.27 -8.06
N ASN A 276 47.93 -28.80 -7.74
CA ASN A 276 47.27 -27.76 -8.56
C ASN A 276 48.05 -26.44 -8.52
N PHE A 277 48.60 -26.10 -7.35
CA PHE A 277 49.45 -24.92 -7.19
C PHE A 277 50.80 -25.07 -7.92
N GLU A 278 51.38 -26.26 -7.93
CA GLU A 278 52.59 -26.60 -8.68
C GLU A 278 52.37 -26.41 -10.19
N GLN A 279 51.22 -26.86 -10.71
CA GLN A 279 50.85 -26.61 -12.10
C GLN A 279 50.75 -25.11 -12.39
N GLN A 280 50.14 -24.31 -11.50
CA GLN A 280 50.05 -22.86 -11.67
C GLN A 280 51.42 -22.18 -11.60
N LEU A 281 52.34 -22.66 -10.75
CA LEU A 281 53.72 -22.20 -10.71
C LEU A 281 54.43 -22.49 -12.03
N TRP A 282 54.24 -23.69 -12.59
CA TRP A 282 54.80 -24.07 -13.87
C TRP A 282 54.23 -23.23 -15.03
N GLU A 283 52.91 -23.01 -15.06
CA GLU A 283 52.26 -22.12 -16.03
C GLU A 283 52.78 -20.68 -15.89
N THR A 284 52.95 -20.19 -14.67
CA THR A 284 53.49 -18.85 -14.40
C THR A 284 54.93 -18.75 -14.88
N LEU A 285 55.75 -19.75 -14.60
CA LEU A 285 57.17 -19.82 -14.99
C LEU A 285 57.35 -19.87 -16.51
N THR A 286 56.42 -20.48 -17.24
CA THR A 286 56.46 -20.59 -18.71
C THR A 286 55.77 -19.42 -19.43
N THR A 287 54.76 -18.80 -18.83
CA THR A 287 53.96 -17.72 -19.44
C THR A 287 54.51 -16.33 -19.12
N CYS A 288 55.15 -16.15 -17.95
CA CYS A 288 55.60 -14.85 -17.50
C CYS A 288 56.94 -14.47 -18.18
N PRO A 289 57.03 -13.30 -18.85
CA PRO A 289 58.24 -12.88 -19.54
C PRO A 289 59.40 -12.49 -18.60
N LEU A 290 59.16 -12.47 -17.29
CA LEU A 290 60.18 -12.20 -16.27
C LEU A 290 61.10 -13.41 -16.02
N PHE A 291 60.69 -14.60 -16.42
CA PHE A 291 61.49 -15.82 -16.30
C PHE A 291 61.97 -16.22 -17.70
N GLU A 292 63.27 -16.09 -17.94
CA GLU A 292 63.88 -16.50 -19.20
C GLU A 292 64.56 -17.86 -19.03
N LYS A 293 64.31 -18.73 -20.01
CA LYS A 293 64.98 -20.02 -20.12
C LYS A 293 66.35 -19.80 -20.78
N SER A 294 67.39 -19.70 -19.98
CA SER A 294 68.76 -19.55 -20.45
C SER A 294 69.25 -20.87 -21.04
N THR A 295 69.20 -21.02 -22.36
CA THR A 295 69.96 -22.09 -23.03
C THR A 295 71.44 -21.74 -22.87
N ALA A 296 72.19 -22.54 -22.11
CA ALA A 296 73.61 -22.32 -21.88
C ALA A 296 74.38 -22.38 -23.21
N SER A 297 74.46 -21.26 -23.92
CA SER A 297 75.28 -21.07 -25.11
C SER A 297 76.72 -20.87 -24.61
N SER A 298 77.34 -21.92 -24.10
CA SER A 298 78.78 -21.94 -23.85
C SER A 298 79.46 -22.38 -25.15
N PRO A 299 80.17 -21.49 -25.87
CA PRO A 299 80.72 -21.79 -27.19
C PRO A 299 82.06 -22.56 -27.18
N SER A 300 82.45 -23.22 -26.08
CA SER A 300 83.69 -24.00 -26.12
C SER A 300 83.70 -25.21 -25.20
N VAL A 301 84.06 -26.34 -25.80
CA VAL A 301 84.82 -27.47 -25.23
C VAL A 301 84.06 -28.81 -25.18
N THR A 302 84.58 -29.71 -26.04
CA THR A 302 84.53 -31.18 -26.10
C THR A 302 83.19 -31.90 -26.33
N PRO A 303 83.04 -32.57 -27.50
CA PRO A 303 81.90 -33.42 -27.83
C PRO A 303 82.12 -34.84 -27.30
N SER A 304 81.84 -35.12 -26.03
CA SER A 304 81.83 -36.53 -25.56
C SER A 304 81.17 -36.70 -24.19
N GLU A 305 79.87 -36.48 -24.09
CA GLU A 305 78.89 -37.26 -23.28
C GLU A 305 77.53 -36.56 -23.33
N ALA A 306 76.45 -37.32 -23.16
CA ALA A 306 75.09 -37.04 -23.64
C ALA A 306 74.56 -35.60 -23.39
N PRO A 307 73.90 -34.98 -24.39
CA PRO A 307 73.36 -33.61 -24.30
C PRO A 307 72.03 -33.61 -23.54
N SER A 308 72.07 -33.66 -22.22
CA SER A 308 70.95 -33.19 -21.40
C SER A 308 70.93 -31.66 -21.49
N LEU A 309 70.22 -31.15 -22.50
CA LEU A 309 69.85 -29.73 -22.65
C LEU A 309 68.97 -29.32 -21.46
N LEU A 310 69.58 -29.15 -20.30
CA LEU A 310 68.88 -28.79 -19.07
C LEU A 310 68.48 -27.32 -19.15
N ASN A 311 67.17 -27.11 -19.08
CA ASN A 311 66.54 -25.81 -19.11
C ASN A 311 66.85 -25.08 -17.81
N GLN A 312 67.86 -24.22 -17.84
CA GLN A 312 68.21 -23.37 -16.70
C GLN A 312 67.30 -22.13 -16.69
N TRP A 313 66.77 -21.80 -15.52
CA TRP A 313 65.89 -20.66 -15.34
C TRP A 313 66.63 -19.49 -14.72
N GLU A 314 66.43 -18.30 -15.28
CA GLU A 314 66.96 -17.04 -14.78
C GLU A 314 65.83 -16.02 -14.64
N TYR A 315 65.79 -15.34 -13.49
CA TYR A 315 64.86 -14.24 -13.27
C TYR A 315 65.48 -12.94 -13.80
N LEU A 316 64.85 -12.36 -14.81
CA LEU A 316 65.21 -11.05 -15.32
C LEU A 316 64.43 -9.98 -14.56
N PRO A 317 65.09 -9.18 -13.70
CA PRO A 317 64.40 -8.06 -13.07
C PRO A 317 63.90 -7.12 -14.18
N PRO A 318 62.63 -6.68 -14.12
CA PRO A 318 62.11 -5.77 -15.14
C PRO A 318 63.01 -4.54 -15.20
N ALA A 319 63.47 -4.21 -16.41
CA ALA A 319 64.32 -3.04 -16.62
C ALA A 319 63.64 -1.84 -15.96
N PRO A 320 64.35 -1.02 -15.17
CA PRO A 320 63.75 0.11 -14.46
C PRO A 320 63.17 1.08 -15.49
N VAL A 321 61.86 0.93 -15.77
CA VAL A 321 61.16 1.79 -16.70
C VAL A 321 61.21 3.18 -16.07
N ALA A 322 61.91 4.11 -16.74
CA ALA A 322 61.94 5.50 -16.31
C ALA A 322 60.48 5.96 -16.16
N SER A 323 60.11 6.37 -14.95
CA SER A 323 58.72 6.72 -14.66
C SER A 323 58.25 7.76 -15.68
N PRO A 324 57.13 7.53 -16.37
CA PRO A 324 56.67 8.42 -17.41
C PRO A 324 56.54 9.85 -16.83
N PRO A 325 56.84 10.90 -17.61
CA PRO A 325 56.84 12.27 -17.11
C PRO A 325 55.50 12.65 -16.46
N LEU A 326 54.41 12.07 -16.95
CA LEU A 326 53.07 12.25 -16.38
C LEU A 326 52.89 11.62 -14.99
N SER A 327 53.47 10.45 -14.71
CA SER A 327 53.37 9.88 -13.36
C SER A 327 54.17 10.70 -12.36
N LYS A 328 55.33 11.23 -12.76
CA LYS A 328 56.09 12.17 -11.93
C LYS A 328 55.29 13.44 -11.66
N ALA A 329 54.67 14.03 -12.68
CA ALA A 329 53.81 15.20 -12.51
C ALA A 329 52.59 14.92 -11.63
N LEU A 330 52.01 13.71 -11.71
CA LEU A 330 50.91 13.30 -10.83
C LEU A 330 51.37 13.03 -9.40
N ASP A 331 52.53 12.42 -9.19
CA ASP A 331 53.11 12.21 -7.86
C ASP A 331 53.49 13.56 -7.22
N GLU A 332 54.04 14.47 -8.02
CA GLU A 332 54.34 15.85 -7.62
C GLU A 332 53.06 16.60 -7.27
N LEU A 333 52.05 16.58 -8.15
CA LEU A 333 50.74 17.16 -7.89
C LEU A 333 50.08 16.52 -6.65
N ALA A 334 50.15 15.20 -6.48
CA ALA A 334 49.61 14.51 -5.31
C ALA A 334 50.36 14.85 -4.01
N SER A 335 51.62 15.29 -4.12
CA SER A 335 52.40 15.81 -3.00
C SER A 335 52.12 17.28 -2.72
N GLU A 336 51.81 18.08 -3.75
CA GLU A 336 51.41 19.49 -3.62
C GLU A 336 49.95 19.66 -3.18
N LEU A 337 49.07 18.73 -3.56
CA LEU A 337 47.72 18.72 -3.06
C LEU A 337 47.77 18.54 -1.55
N PRO A 338 47.04 19.37 -0.78
CA PRO A 338 46.98 19.23 0.66
C PRO A 338 46.48 17.82 0.98
N GLN A 339 47.41 16.94 1.37
CA GLN A 339 47.11 15.63 1.92
C GLN A 339 46.41 15.90 3.23
N ASP A 340 45.08 16.02 3.16
CA ASP A 340 44.21 16.29 4.29
C ASP A 340 44.11 15.01 5.14
N GLY A 341 45.26 14.63 5.68
CA GLY A 341 45.45 13.56 6.61
C GLY A 341 44.71 13.95 7.89
N LYS A 342 43.67 13.18 8.17
CA LYS A 342 42.78 13.26 9.35
C LYS A 342 41.55 14.13 9.11
N SER A 343 40.54 13.51 8.50
CA SER A 343 39.11 13.83 8.65
C SER A 343 38.50 14.94 7.80
N ARG A 344 38.85 15.03 6.50
CA ARG A 344 37.84 15.52 5.54
C ARG A 344 36.67 14.53 5.53
N LYS A 345 35.67 14.80 6.38
CA LYS A 345 34.34 14.23 6.25
C LYS A 345 33.92 14.52 4.82
N SER A 346 33.87 13.50 3.98
CA SER A 346 33.58 13.69 2.56
C SER A 346 32.30 14.50 2.44
N LEU A 347 32.23 15.43 1.50
CA LEU A 347 31.06 16.28 1.29
C LEU A 347 29.79 15.40 1.04
N PHE A 348 30.02 14.21 0.49
CA PHE A 348 29.02 13.16 0.37
C PHE A 348 28.76 12.36 1.66
N GLN A 349 29.71 12.22 2.58
CA GLN A 349 29.45 11.57 3.88
C GLN A 349 28.41 12.33 4.69
N HIS A 350 28.39 13.67 4.63
CA HIS A 350 27.31 14.41 5.28
C HIS A 350 25.96 14.11 4.60
N THR A 351 25.92 14.12 3.26
CA THR A 351 24.69 13.80 2.51
C THR A 351 24.21 12.38 2.76
N LEU A 352 25.12 11.40 2.73
CA LEU A 352 24.84 9.99 3.04
C LEU A 352 24.41 9.81 4.50
N LYS A 353 25.03 10.54 5.43
CA LYS A 353 24.62 10.54 6.84
C LYS A 353 23.23 11.16 7.00
N THR A 354 22.94 12.29 6.36
CA THR A 354 21.60 12.89 6.38
C THR A 354 20.56 11.97 5.74
N MET A 355 20.88 11.29 4.64
CA MET A 355 20.01 10.30 4.02
C MET A 355 19.82 9.07 4.90
N SER A 356 20.87 8.60 5.57
CA SER A 356 20.80 7.51 6.54
C SER A 356 19.92 7.88 7.73
N ASP A 357 20.11 9.08 8.30
CA ASP A 357 19.32 9.59 9.43
C ASP A 357 17.85 9.78 9.01
N PHE A 358 17.59 10.28 7.79
CA PHE A 358 16.25 10.42 7.23
C PHE A 358 15.57 9.06 6.98
N THR A 359 16.33 8.08 6.46
CA THR A 359 15.83 6.72 6.23
C THR A 359 15.53 6.02 7.54
N GLY A 360 16.36 6.22 8.58
CA GLY A 360 16.11 5.76 9.94
C GLY A 360 14.87 6.39 10.57
N TYR A 361 14.64 7.69 10.31
CA TYR A 361 13.42 8.36 10.75
C TYR A 361 12.16 7.80 10.05
N LEU A 362 12.22 7.60 8.73
CA LEU A 362 11.10 6.99 7.99
C LEU A 362 10.84 5.55 8.44
N SER A 363 11.89 4.74 8.65
CA SER A 363 11.71 3.35 9.07
C SER A 363 11.12 3.26 10.48
N THR A 364 11.55 4.11 11.41
CA THR A 364 10.95 4.17 12.75
C THR A 364 9.49 4.59 12.70
N GLN A 365 9.09 5.50 11.82
CA GLN A 365 7.68 5.88 11.62
C GLN A 365 6.85 4.75 10.97
N VAL A 366 7.38 4.06 9.96
CA VAL A 366 6.65 3.02 9.21
C VAL A 366 6.47 1.74 10.03
N TYR A 367 7.44 1.40 10.89
CA TYR A 367 7.41 0.17 11.70
C TYR A 367 7.00 0.38 13.15
N MET A 368 6.70 1.61 13.58
CA MET A 368 6.05 1.82 14.87
C MET A 368 4.67 1.15 14.81
N PRO A 369 4.43 0.08 15.61
CA PRO A 369 3.12 -0.56 15.64
C PRO A 369 2.12 0.51 16.06
N TYR A 370 1.10 0.72 15.23
CA TYR A 370 0.04 1.69 15.44
C TYR A 370 -0.46 1.58 16.88
N ARG A 371 0.03 2.45 17.77
CA ARG A 371 -0.49 2.56 19.13
C ARG A 371 -1.77 3.36 18.98
N ALA A 372 -2.90 2.66 18.92
CA ALA A 372 -4.19 3.31 19.12
C ALA A 372 -4.06 4.13 20.41
N SER A 373 -4.15 5.46 20.26
CA SER A 373 -4.06 6.40 21.36
C SER A 373 -4.94 5.88 22.48
N ALA A 374 -4.34 5.61 23.65
CA ALA A 374 -5.05 5.03 24.78
C ALA A 374 -6.22 5.95 25.09
N ILE A 375 -7.41 5.48 24.71
CA ILE A 375 -8.70 6.10 24.95
C ILE A 375 -8.82 6.21 26.47
N GLY A 376 -8.43 7.36 27.00
CA GLY A 376 -8.78 7.76 28.35
C GLY A 376 -10.29 7.76 28.44
N THR A 377 -10.82 6.86 29.26
CA THR A 377 -12.19 6.86 29.77
C THR A 377 -12.54 8.27 30.26
N GLY A 378 -13.28 9.02 29.44
CA GLY A 378 -13.61 10.39 29.77
C GLY A 378 -14.41 11.12 28.69
N VAL A 379 -15.69 10.75 28.60
CA VAL A 379 -16.80 11.59 28.10
C VAL A 379 -16.87 11.83 26.58
N PHE A 380 -18.02 11.42 26.03
CA PHE A 380 -18.47 11.58 24.66
C PHE A 380 -18.41 13.03 24.16
N GLN A 381 -17.54 13.31 23.19
CA GLN A 381 -17.79 14.34 22.19
C GLN A 381 -17.81 13.70 20.80
N ALA A 382 -19.01 13.62 20.24
CA ALA A 382 -19.26 13.22 18.87
C ALA A 382 -18.79 14.34 17.93
N ASN A 383 -17.54 14.26 17.46
CA ASN A 383 -17.01 14.90 16.24
C ASN A 383 -15.61 14.32 15.88
N GLY A 384 -15.49 12.99 15.91
CA GLY A 384 -14.23 12.24 15.88
C GLY A 384 -13.52 12.05 14.53
N GLN A 385 -13.44 13.07 13.68
CA GLN A 385 -12.55 13.04 12.50
C GLN A 385 -11.38 14.03 12.56
N THR A 386 -11.38 14.97 13.51
CA THR A 386 -10.35 16.02 13.55
C THR A 386 -9.04 15.58 14.20
N SER A 387 -9.01 14.54 15.04
CA SER A 387 -7.76 14.20 15.76
C SER A 387 -6.67 13.67 14.84
N LEU A 388 -7.01 12.80 13.88
CA LEU A 388 -6.04 12.27 12.92
C LEU A 388 -5.61 13.37 11.94
N GLU A 389 -6.54 14.22 11.51
CA GLU A 389 -6.20 15.35 10.65
C GLU A 389 -5.32 16.37 11.38
N GLU A 390 -5.56 16.63 12.66
CA GLU A 390 -4.73 17.53 13.47
C GLU A 390 -3.35 16.95 13.75
N GLU A 391 -3.25 15.64 13.95
CA GLU A 391 -1.98 14.93 14.11
C GLU A 391 -1.19 14.95 12.79
N LEU A 392 -1.84 14.70 11.66
CA LEU A 392 -1.27 14.82 10.32
C LEU A 392 -0.88 16.27 10.00
N ARG A 393 -1.66 17.27 10.43
CA ARG A 393 -1.31 18.70 10.29
C ARG A 393 -0.14 19.10 11.18
N LYS A 394 -0.03 18.55 12.39
CA LYS A 394 1.12 18.75 13.29
C LYS A 394 2.36 18.10 12.72
N GLU A 395 2.25 16.90 12.17
CA GLU A 395 3.35 16.17 11.53
C GLU A 395 3.80 16.87 10.25
N ILE A 396 2.87 17.28 9.37
CA ILE A 396 3.19 18.11 8.20
C ILE A 396 3.86 19.41 8.63
N ARG A 397 3.42 20.05 9.72
CA ARG A 397 4.06 21.27 10.24
C ARG A 397 5.46 20.98 10.77
N ALA A 398 5.70 19.85 11.42
CA ALA A 398 7.00 19.42 11.91
C ALA A 398 7.95 19.07 10.75
N LEU A 399 7.48 18.27 9.78
CA LEU A 399 8.24 17.91 8.57
C LEU A 399 8.54 19.14 7.73
N LYS A 400 7.57 20.04 7.58
CA LYS A 400 7.76 21.33 6.90
C LYS A 400 8.72 22.22 7.67
N GLY A 401 8.68 22.23 9.00
CA GLY A 401 9.66 22.92 9.84
C GLY A 401 11.06 22.32 9.67
N LEU A 402 11.18 21.00 9.58
CA LEU A 402 12.45 20.31 9.36
C LEU A 402 13.01 20.64 7.97
N VAL A 403 12.21 20.45 6.91
CA VAL A 403 12.62 20.62 5.50
C VAL A 403 12.76 22.09 5.08
N LEU A 404 11.92 23.00 5.58
CA LEU A 404 11.96 24.43 5.23
C LEU A 404 12.78 25.28 6.20
N ASN A 405 13.16 24.78 7.37
CA ASN A 405 14.18 25.44 8.17
C ASN A 405 15.55 25.22 7.49
N ARG A 406 15.79 26.02 6.44
CA ARG A 406 17.04 26.07 5.66
C ARG A 406 18.28 26.43 6.49
N ARG A 407 18.12 26.78 7.78
CA ARG A 407 19.24 26.91 8.72
C ARG A 407 19.66 25.58 9.34
N SER A 408 18.78 24.58 9.36
CA SER A 408 19.06 23.22 9.85
C SER A 408 19.31 22.22 8.72
N PHE A 409 18.65 22.39 7.57
CA PHE A 409 19.00 21.65 6.35
C PHE A 409 20.08 22.40 5.59
N MET A 410 21.27 21.81 5.58
CA MET A 410 22.50 22.38 5.03
C MET A 410 22.96 23.62 5.78
N GLN A 411 23.56 23.42 6.97
CA GLN A 411 24.47 24.43 7.50
C GLN A 411 25.44 24.78 6.37
N VAL A 412 25.39 26.04 5.91
CA VAL A 412 26.29 26.56 4.88
C VAL A 412 27.69 26.31 5.40
N VAL A 413 28.37 25.32 4.82
CA VAL A 413 29.77 25.02 5.12
C VAL A 413 30.52 26.34 4.90
N PRO A 414 31.19 26.90 5.93
CA PRO A 414 31.94 28.13 5.78
C PRO A 414 32.94 27.92 4.65
N ARG A 415 32.76 28.66 3.55
CA ARG A 415 33.58 28.55 2.35
C ARG A 415 35.02 28.93 2.76
N PRO A 416 35.98 27.99 2.78
CA PRO A 416 37.34 28.33 3.10
C PRO A 416 37.89 29.13 1.90
N GLY A 417 38.11 30.43 2.08
CA GLY A 417 38.82 31.24 1.07
C GLY A 417 38.33 32.65 0.79
N VAL A 418 37.32 33.19 1.49
CA VAL A 418 37.07 34.65 1.41
C VAL A 418 37.82 35.32 2.55
N THR A 419 39.13 35.47 2.37
CA THR A 419 39.92 36.43 3.15
C THR A 419 39.39 37.83 2.82
N SER A 420 38.55 38.39 3.69
CA SER A 420 38.25 39.82 3.63
C SER A 420 39.58 40.58 3.72
N PRO A 421 39.86 41.50 2.78
CA PRO A 421 41.07 42.31 2.86
C PRO A 421 40.98 43.17 4.11
N VAL A 422 41.88 42.91 5.06
CA VAL A 422 42.13 43.78 6.20
C VAL A 422 42.56 45.13 5.62
N ARG A 423 41.66 46.10 5.69
CA ARG A 423 41.94 47.49 5.33
C ARG A 423 42.81 48.08 6.44
N THR A 424 44.11 48.01 6.27
CA THR A 424 45.08 48.79 7.03
C THR A 424 44.88 50.26 6.68
N THR A 425 44.26 51.00 7.59
CA THR A 425 44.35 52.47 7.59
C THR A 425 45.67 52.86 8.24
N THR A 426 46.52 53.46 7.43
CA THR A 426 47.73 54.22 7.81
C THR A 426 47.41 55.39 8.72
#